data_AF-A0A0F8UMG8-F1
#
_entry.id   AF-A0A0F8UMG8-F1
#
_cell.length_a   1.000
_cell.length_b   1.000
_cell.length_c   1.000
_cell.angle_alpha   90.00
_cell.angle_beta   90.00
_cell.angle_gamma   90.00
#
_symmetry.space_group_name_H-M   'P 1'
#
loop_
_entity.id
_entity.type
_entity.pdbx_description
1 polymer ?
#
loop_
_entity_poly.entity_id
_entity_poly.type
_entity_poly.pdbx_seq_one_letter_code
_entity_poly.pdbx_strand_id
1 'polypeptide(L)'
;MSALGSPIAILMALLIRIPLIVRTILLHSIRQSPATGKQDLRTELTVTFLRSFMNGAVSISKQQKRAMRDPGIKGPLWVSKVKFPQPELDDVQEAVIKAIEELKLGGETFDLPGVVPVEAEWTGYRRGVGKNAPQPEMSEEQKYAELKKESREDMVILYFHGGAYYLMDPCTHRLPTSQLSKRTGAPVLSIRYRLAPQHPFPAALVDALVAYLSLISPPPGSLHAPVPANKIVLAGDSAGGNLSLVLLQTLLTLHRTSHRVRFHGRDIPIEPPAGVATSSPWCDLTRSMPSVFSNAKFDYLPPPKQTPETAWVPPSIPADDIWPTSPPRVDYFVNADAILHPLVSPLAAPKHLWKDAPPILISTGEEGLSDEDLILARRMHQGGAPVVVEQFEGMPHCFGLVFPGTSSGSQFFDRMAKFCRDAVAGKVTPSGKLSFIGFKATSNREIPLPDVSPLTDEEVDQLLQTSAEWRMQGEMELRKQWVAKAKL
;
A
#
# COMPACT_ATOMS: atom_id res chain seq x y z
N MET A 1 15.21 -6.94 -1.57
CA MET A 1 16.53 -7.24 -2.19
C MET A 1 17.57 -6.11 -2.05
N SER A 2 17.22 -4.90 -1.57
CA SER A 2 18.18 -3.80 -1.32
C SER A 2 19.15 -4.03 -0.14
N ALA A 3 18.93 -5.07 0.67
CA ALA A 3 19.72 -5.38 1.86
C ALA A 3 21.09 -6.03 1.56
N LEU A 4 21.33 -6.49 0.32
CA LEU A 4 22.55 -7.20 -0.07
C LEU A 4 23.33 -6.31 -1.04
N GLY A 5 24.08 -5.36 -0.48
CA GLY A 5 24.75 -4.28 -1.20
C GLY A 5 25.96 -4.69 -2.06
N SER A 6 26.25 -5.98 -2.20
CA SER A 6 27.32 -6.50 -3.07
C SER A 6 26.98 -7.89 -3.61
N PRO A 7 27.51 -8.28 -4.80
CA PRO A 7 27.35 -9.64 -5.35
C PRO A 7 27.82 -10.74 -4.37
N ILE A 8 28.86 -10.46 -3.58
CA ILE A 8 29.38 -11.36 -2.55
C ILE A 8 28.35 -11.55 -1.43
N ALA A 9 27.70 -10.47 -0.97
CA ALA A 9 26.66 -10.58 0.06
C ALA A 9 25.45 -11.39 -0.45
N ILE A 10 25.06 -11.23 -1.72
CA ILE A 10 24.01 -12.03 -2.36
C ILE A 10 24.42 -13.51 -2.41
N LEU A 11 25.65 -13.79 -2.83
CA LEU A 11 26.19 -15.15 -2.88
C LEU A 11 26.20 -15.79 -1.49
N MET A 12 26.70 -15.11 -0.47
CA MET A 12 26.72 -15.64 0.91
C MET A 12 25.32 -15.87 1.46
N ALA A 13 24.38 -14.95 1.18
CA ALA A 13 22.98 -15.12 1.59
C ALA A 13 22.32 -16.33 0.91
N LEU A 14 22.65 -16.60 -0.36
CA LEU A 14 22.22 -17.79 -1.09
C LEU A 14 22.85 -19.07 -0.51
N LEU A 15 24.16 -19.07 -0.24
CA LEU A 15 24.89 -20.21 0.33
C LEU A 15 24.27 -20.68 1.66
N ILE A 16 23.98 -19.75 2.58
CA ILE A 16 23.34 -20.06 3.87
C ILE A 16 21.96 -20.72 3.70
N ARG A 17 21.29 -20.45 2.58
CA ARG A 17 19.92 -20.90 2.30
C ARG A 17 19.86 -22.12 1.37
N ILE A 18 21.00 -22.68 0.94
CA ILE A 18 21.04 -23.89 0.09
C ILE A 18 20.20 -25.03 0.68
N PRO A 19 20.29 -25.40 1.98
CA PRO A 19 19.49 -26.50 2.51
C PRO A 19 17.98 -26.27 2.37
N LEU A 20 17.54 -25.03 2.57
CA LEU A 20 16.15 -24.63 2.41
C LEU A 20 15.71 -24.72 0.93
N ILE A 21 16.53 -24.20 0.02
CA ILE A 21 16.29 -24.25 -1.44
C ILE A 21 16.19 -25.71 -1.92
N VAL A 22 17.14 -26.57 -1.53
CA VAL A 22 17.16 -27.99 -1.92
C VAL A 22 15.92 -28.71 -1.38
N ARG A 23 15.54 -28.46 -0.12
CA ARG A 23 14.32 -29.03 0.47
C ARG A 23 13.07 -28.62 -0.31
N THR A 24 12.94 -27.34 -0.69
CA THR A 24 11.82 -26.86 -1.49
C THR A 24 11.77 -27.54 -2.87
N ILE A 25 12.90 -27.66 -3.56
CA ILE A 25 12.99 -28.36 -4.86
C ILE A 25 12.53 -29.81 -4.73
N LEU A 26 13.01 -30.52 -3.71
CA LEU A 26 12.65 -31.93 -3.48
C LEU A 26 11.15 -32.08 -3.21
N LEU A 27 10.60 -31.31 -2.27
CA LEU A 27 9.17 -31.36 -1.92
C LEU A 27 8.27 -30.99 -3.10
N HIS A 28 8.64 -29.97 -3.88
CA HIS A 28 7.91 -29.59 -5.09
C HIS A 28 7.94 -30.72 -6.13
N SER A 29 9.11 -31.32 -6.37
CA SER A 29 9.30 -32.37 -7.38
C SER A 29 8.47 -33.63 -7.09
N ILE A 30 8.32 -33.98 -5.81
CA ILE A 30 7.50 -35.13 -5.37
C ILE A 30 6.04 -34.75 -5.05
N ARG A 31 5.61 -33.51 -5.38
CA ARG A 31 4.24 -33.01 -5.14
C ARG A 31 3.80 -33.04 -3.67
N GLN A 32 4.74 -32.88 -2.75
CA GLN A 32 4.50 -32.80 -1.31
C GLN A 32 4.67 -31.37 -0.76
N SER A 33 4.91 -30.38 -1.61
CA SER A 33 4.91 -28.98 -1.18
C SER A 33 3.48 -28.54 -0.78
N PRO A 34 3.32 -27.74 0.29
CA PRO A 34 2.05 -27.08 0.61
C PRO A 34 1.46 -26.21 -0.51
N ALA A 35 2.28 -25.76 -1.47
CA ALA A 35 1.86 -24.94 -2.60
C ALA A 35 1.60 -25.73 -3.90
N THR A 36 1.72 -27.07 -3.84
CA THR A 36 1.60 -27.95 -5.00
C THR A 36 0.29 -27.71 -5.76
N GLY A 37 0.40 -27.56 -7.08
CA GLY A 37 -0.75 -27.39 -7.97
C GLY A 37 -1.29 -25.95 -8.07
N LYS A 38 -0.74 -25.02 -7.27
CA LYS A 38 -1.13 -23.60 -7.26
C LYS A 38 0.04 -22.64 -7.47
N GLN A 39 1.28 -23.07 -7.22
CA GLN A 39 2.48 -22.33 -7.56
C GLN A 39 3.41 -23.17 -8.44
N ASP A 40 4.09 -22.51 -9.37
CA ASP A 40 5.26 -23.10 -10.04
C ASP A 40 6.50 -23.07 -9.14
N LEU A 41 7.51 -23.87 -9.49
CA LEU A 41 8.74 -23.97 -8.70
C LEU A 41 9.45 -22.62 -8.53
N ARG A 42 9.40 -21.74 -9.53
CA ARG A 42 10.07 -20.43 -9.48
C ARG A 42 9.42 -19.53 -8.43
N THR A 43 8.10 -19.52 -8.40
CA THR A 43 7.28 -18.77 -7.44
C THR A 43 7.54 -19.29 -6.04
N GLU A 44 7.45 -20.61 -5.84
CA GLU A 44 7.65 -21.22 -4.52
C GLU A 44 9.06 -20.99 -3.96
N LEU A 45 10.09 -21.10 -4.81
CA LEU A 45 11.47 -20.79 -4.42
C LEU A 45 11.64 -19.32 -4.06
N THR A 46 11.01 -18.41 -4.81
CA THR A 46 11.07 -16.97 -4.53
C THR A 46 10.37 -16.64 -3.21
N VAL A 47 9.17 -17.19 -2.97
CA VAL A 47 8.44 -17.05 -1.71
C VAL A 47 9.28 -17.55 -0.54
N THR A 48 9.83 -18.77 -0.65
CA THR A 48 10.68 -19.37 0.37
C THR A 48 11.92 -18.50 0.66
N PHE A 49 12.56 -18.00 -0.39
CA PHE A 49 13.72 -17.12 -0.26
C PHE A 49 13.34 -15.79 0.41
N LEU A 50 12.27 -15.11 -0.02
CA LEU A 50 11.83 -13.85 0.58
C LEU A 50 11.45 -14.03 2.05
N ARG A 51 10.69 -15.09 2.38
CA ARG A 51 10.27 -15.42 3.76
C ARG A 51 11.47 -15.56 4.71
N SER A 52 12.59 -16.10 4.21
CA SER A 52 13.83 -16.25 4.99
C SER A 52 14.57 -14.95 5.34
N PHE A 53 14.13 -13.80 4.81
CA PHE A 53 14.61 -12.47 5.22
C PHE A 53 13.65 -11.74 6.16
N MET A 54 12.41 -12.21 6.28
CA MET A 54 11.39 -11.61 7.17
C MET A 54 11.63 -11.96 8.64
N ASN A 55 12.42 -13.00 8.92
CA ASN A 55 12.74 -13.45 10.26
C ASN A 55 14.12 -12.94 10.71
N GLY A 56 14.13 -11.91 11.55
CA GLY A 56 15.37 -11.43 12.19
C GLY A 56 15.14 -10.29 13.19
N ALA A 57 15.90 -10.31 14.29
CA ALA A 57 15.92 -9.22 15.27
C ALA A 57 16.84 -8.09 14.74
N VAL A 58 16.28 -7.19 13.94
CA VAL A 58 16.96 -5.99 13.43
C VAL A 58 16.20 -4.76 13.91
N SER A 59 16.91 -3.77 14.44
CA SER A 59 16.29 -2.53 14.91
C SER A 59 15.58 -1.77 13.77
N ILE A 60 14.57 -0.96 14.09
CA ILE A 60 13.70 -0.32 13.08
C ILE A 60 14.47 0.66 12.22
N SER A 61 15.35 1.49 12.81
CA SER A 61 16.16 2.46 12.05
C SER A 61 17.05 1.78 11.00
N LYS A 62 17.60 0.61 11.33
CA LYS A 62 18.44 -0.19 10.43
C LYS A 62 17.62 -0.86 9.33
N GLN A 63 16.38 -1.25 9.61
CA GLN A 63 15.44 -1.73 8.58
C GLN A 63 15.09 -0.61 7.61
N GLN A 64 14.70 0.58 8.09
CA GLN A 64 14.42 1.76 7.28
C GLN A 64 15.59 2.14 6.38
N LYS A 65 16.79 2.30 6.95
CA LYS A 65 18.00 2.64 6.18
C LYS A 65 18.30 1.64 5.04
N ARG A 66 17.99 0.36 5.23
CA ARG A 66 18.16 -0.67 4.20
C ARG A 66 17.05 -0.64 3.17
N ALA A 67 15.80 -0.49 3.60
CA ALA A 67 14.64 -0.49 2.74
C ALA A 67 14.59 0.76 1.84
N MET A 68 15.07 1.90 2.31
CA MET A 68 15.05 3.18 1.58
C MET A 68 16.31 3.44 0.74
N ARG A 69 17.22 2.47 0.63
CA ARG A 69 18.46 2.65 -0.13
C ARG A 69 18.17 2.78 -1.63
N ASP A 70 18.45 3.95 -2.19
CA ASP A 70 18.30 4.21 -3.63
C ASP A 70 19.26 3.32 -4.45
N PRO A 71 18.74 2.43 -5.33
CA PRO A 71 19.57 1.57 -6.17
C PRO A 71 20.16 2.28 -7.40
N GLY A 72 19.91 3.58 -7.56
CA GLY A 72 20.24 4.37 -8.74
C GLY A 72 19.16 4.29 -9.84
N ILE A 73 19.27 5.16 -10.82
CA ILE A 73 18.33 5.28 -11.94
C ILE A 73 19.03 4.77 -13.21
N LYS A 74 18.51 3.68 -13.78
CA LYS A 74 19.04 3.09 -15.01
C LYS A 74 17.93 2.45 -15.83
N GLY A 75 18.18 2.31 -17.12
CA GLY A 75 17.31 1.58 -18.04
C GLY A 75 16.29 2.48 -18.75
N PRO A 76 15.18 1.90 -19.22
CA PRO A 76 14.12 2.62 -19.94
C PRO A 76 13.23 3.43 -18.99
N LEU A 77 13.86 4.29 -18.18
CA LEU A 77 13.20 5.02 -17.10
C LEU A 77 13.52 6.52 -17.20
N TRP A 78 12.47 7.32 -17.23
CA TRP A 78 12.52 8.72 -16.84
C TRP A 78 12.17 8.84 -15.37
N VAL A 79 13.01 9.56 -14.61
CA VAL A 79 12.72 9.98 -13.24
C VAL A 79 12.96 11.48 -13.14
N SER A 80 11.96 12.25 -12.73
CA SER A 80 12.11 13.65 -12.35
C SER A 80 11.71 13.81 -10.88
N LYS A 81 12.64 14.26 -10.04
CA LYS A 81 12.44 14.48 -8.61
C LYS A 81 11.82 15.85 -8.40
N VAL A 82 10.81 15.91 -7.55
CA VAL A 82 10.09 17.14 -7.23
C VAL A 82 9.86 17.23 -5.72
N LYS A 83 9.73 18.46 -5.22
CA LYS A 83 9.40 18.75 -3.83
C LYS A 83 8.26 19.75 -3.80
N PHE A 84 7.10 19.32 -3.31
CA PHE A 84 5.97 20.21 -3.09
C PHE A 84 6.26 21.07 -1.87
N PRO A 85 6.13 22.41 -1.99
CA PRO A 85 6.39 23.31 -0.86
C PRO A 85 5.37 23.06 0.26
N GLN A 86 5.78 23.35 1.48
CA GLN A 86 4.86 23.37 2.62
C GLN A 86 3.80 24.47 2.37
N PRO A 87 2.50 24.18 2.57
CA PRO A 87 1.47 25.20 2.65
C PRO A 87 1.76 26.21 3.77
N GLU A 88 1.43 27.48 3.56
CA GLU A 88 1.74 28.56 4.52
C GLU A 88 0.96 28.44 5.85
N LEU A 89 -0.13 27.68 5.86
CA LEU A 89 -0.99 27.40 7.00
C LEU A 89 -1.19 25.89 7.14
N ASP A 90 -1.57 25.44 8.34
CA ASP A 90 -1.84 24.03 8.65
C ASP A 90 -3.21 23.55 8.13
N ASP A 91 -3.83 24.26 7.18
CA ASP A 91 -5.17 24.01 6.64
C ASP A 91 -5.37 22.56 6.14
N VAL A 92 -4.33 21.96 5.55
CA VAL A 92 -4.39 20.58 5.05
C VAL A 92 -4.45 19.59 6.20
N GLN A 93 -3.68 19.84 7.26
CA GLN A 93 -3.74 19.03 8.48
C GLN A 93 -5.10 19.17 9.16
N GLU A 94 -5.64 20.39 9.24
CA GLU A 94 -6.99 20.62 9.78
C GLU A 94 -8.07 19.88 8.99
N ALA A 95 -7.97 19.84 7.66
CA ALA A 95 -8.87 19.06 6.83
C ALA A 95 -8.78 17.55 7.14
N VAL A 96 -7.58 17.01 7.32
CA VAL A 96 -7.41 15.60 7.72
C VAL A 96 -7.98 15.36 9.12
N ILE A 97 -7.71 16.25 10.09
CA ILE A 97 -8.28 16.15 11.44
C ILE A 97 -9.80 16.17 11.40
N LYS A 98 -10.40 17.08 10.61
CA LYS A 98 -11.85 17.13 10.44
C LYS A 98 -12.40 15.82 9.88
N ALA A 99 -11.74 15.22 8.89
CA ALA A 99 -12.15 13.93 8.34
C ALA A 99 -12.00 12.78 9.35
N ILE A 100 -11.00 12.83 10.23
CA ILE A 100 -10.83 11.87 11.32
C ILE A 100 -11.96 12.02 12.33
N GLU A 101 -12.19 13.22 12.85
CA GLU A 101 -13.20 13.46 13.87
C GLU A 101 -14.63 13.16 13.36
N GLU A 102 -14.92 13.37 12.07
CA GLU A 102 -16.20 12.99 11.46
C GLU A 102 -16.42 11.47 11.41
N LEU A 103 -15.34 10.69 11.28
CA LEU A 103 -15.39 9.22 11.12
C LEU A 103 -15.08 8.46 12.41
N LYS A 104 -14.90 9.21 13.50
CA LYS A 104 -14.50 8.70 14.81
C LYS A 104 -15.59 7.82 15.42
N LEU A 105 -15.19 6.68 15.99
CA LEU A 105 -16.07 5.74 16.69
C LEU A 105 -16.12 6.01 18.20
N GLY A 106 -15.08 6.63 18.76
CA GLY A 106 -15.01 7.13 20.14
C GLY A 106 -13.69 6.81 20.84
N GLY A 107 -13.09 7.82 21.47
CA GLY A 107 -11.91 7.66 22.34
C GLY A 107 -10.56 7.54 21.62
N GLU A 108 -10.52 7.53 20.29
CA GLU A 108 -9.29 7.41 19.50
C GLU A 108 -8.35 8.60 19.71
N THR A 109 -7.06 8.32 19.80
CA THR A 109 -6.01 9.32 19.96
C THR A 109 -4.98 9.23 18.82
N PHE A 110 -4.40 10.36 18.47
CA PHE A 110 -3.33 10.45 17.48
C PHE A 110 -2.48 11.69 17.72
N ASP A 111 -1.25 11.66 17.19
CA ASP A 111 -0.32 12.79 17.30
C ASP A 111 -0.58 13.79 16.16
N LEU A 112 -0.46 15.10 16.46
CA LEU A 112 -0.57 16.15 15.44
C LEU A 112 0.73 16.20 14.61
N PRO A 113 0.70 15.82 13.31
CA PRO A 113 1.93 15.55 12.58
C PRO A 113 2.65 16.80 12.06
N GLY A 114 1.99 17.97 12.02
CA GLY A 114 2.46 19.12 11.26
C GLY A 114 2.36 18.90 9.75
N VAL A 115 2.41 19.99 8.99
CA VAL A 115 2.58 19.95 7.52
C VAL A 115 4.04 20.25 7.18
N VAL A 116 4.63 19.46 6.26
CA VAL A 116 6.03 19.65 5.81
C VAL A 116 6.08 19.61 4.28
N PRO A 117 7.19 20.06 3.65
CA PRO A 117 7.37 19.84 2.22
C PRO A 117 7.35 18.35 1.87
N VAL A 118 6.61 17.99 0.83
CA VAL A 118 6.44 16.58 0.41
C VAL A 118 7.33 16.29 -0.80
N GLU A 119 8.24 15.34 -0.66
CA GLU A 119 9.09 14.89 -1.76
C GLU A 119 8.39 13.83 -2.61
N ALA A 120 8.65 13.83 -3.92
CA ALA A 120 8.08 12.88 -4.85
C ALA A 120 8.97 12.65 -6.08
N GLU A 121 8.66 11.58 -6.82
CA GLU A 121 9.31 11.26 -8.09
C GLU A 121 8.27 11.06 -9.19
N TRP A 122 8.34 11.87 -10.24
CA TRP A 122 7.69 11.59 -11.51
C TRP A 122 8.43 10.46 -12.22
N THR A 123 7.73 9.39 -12.53
CA THR A 123 8.22 8.23 -13.26
C THR A 123 7.55 8.10 -14.62
N GLY A 124 8.34 7.89 -15.66
CA GLY A 124 7.87 7.62 -17.01
C GLY A 124 8.66 6.49 -17.69
N TYR A 125 8.04 5.79 -18.63
CA TYR A 125 8.74 4.81 -19.44
C TYR A 125 9.48 5.47 -20.61
N ARG A 126 10.81 5.32 -20.67
CA ARG A 126 11.68 5.87 -21.72
C ARG A 126 11.82 4.85 -22.85
N ARG A 127 11.12 5.07 -23.96
CA ARG A 127 11.03 4.13 -25.09
C ARG A 127 12.35 4.05 -25.86
N GLY A 128 12.65 2.86 -26.40
CA GLY A 128 13.84 2.64 -27.23
C GLY A 128 15.17 2.59 -26.46
N VAL A 129 15.14 2.58 -25.12
CA VAL A 129 16.35 2.64 -24.29
C VAL A 129 16.66 1.29 -23.65
N GLY A 130 17.94 0.90 -23.69
CA GLY A 130 18.42 -0.37 -23.15
C GLY A 130 18.37 -0.43 -21.62
N LYS A 131 18.24 -1.64 -21.07
CA LYS A 131 18.04 -1.93 -19.62
C LYS A 131 19.07 -1.34 -18.64
N ASN A 132 20.27 -1.02 -19.12
CA ASN A 132 21.38 -0.51 -18.30
C ASN A 132 21.80 0.91 -18.70
N ALA A 133 21.06 1.57 -19.59
CA ALA A 133 21.41 2.92 -20.02
C ALA A 133 21.38 3.88 -18.82
N PRO A 134 22.36 4.79 -18.69
CA PRO A 134 22.32 5.80 -17.65
C PRO A 134 21.18 6.79 -17.91
N GLN A 135 20.77 7.47 -16.85
CA GLN A 135 19.90 8.63 -16.99
C GLN A 135 20.67 9.78 -17.66
N PRO A 136 20.04 10.57 -18.55
CA PRO A 136 20.68 11.76 -19.09
C PRO A 136 20.97 12.81 -18.01
N GLU A 137 22.14 13.43 -18.10
CA GLU A 137 22.54 14.56 -17.25
C GLU A 137 21.77 15.82 -17.70
N MET A 138 20.67 16.11 -17.00
CA MET A 138 19.70 17.17 -17.32
C MET A 138 19.07 17.70 -16.02
N SER A 139 18.47 18.90 -16.05
CA SER A 139 17.70 19.41 -14.90
C SER A 139 16.42 18.60 -14.68
N GLU A 140 15.82 18.69 -13.49
CA GLU A 140 14.58 17.97 -13.18
C GLU A 140 13.40 18.44 -14.04
N GLU A 141 13.37 19.73 -14.41
CA GLU A 141 12.41 20.34 -15.32
C GLU A 141 12.53 19.76 -16.72
N GLN A 142 13.77 19.64 -17.23
CA GLN A 142 14.03 19.07 -18.54
C GLN A 142 13.70 17.57 -18.58
N LYS A 143 14.04 16.82 -17.51
CA LYS A 143 13.65 15.41 -17.36
C LYS A 143 12.13 15.25 -17.37
N TYR A 144 11.40 16.12 -16.66
CA TYR A 144 9.93 16.10 -16.65
C TYR A 144 9.36 16.44 -18.03
N ALA A 145 9.92 17.42 -18.73
CA ALA A 145 9.48 17.78 -20.09
C ALA A 145 9.65 16.62 -21.08
N GLU A 146 10.79 15.92 -21.06
CA GLU A 146 11.01 14.74 -21.91
C GLU A 146 10.08 13.58 -21.53
N LEU A 147 9.90 13.33 -20.23
CA LEU A 147 8.93 12.36 -19.71
C LEU A 147 7.51 12.64 -20.24
N LYS A 148 7.09 13.91 -20.22
CA LYS A 148 5.76 14.31 -20.71
C LYS A 148 5.64 14.19 -22.22
N LYS A 149 6.69 14.45 -23.01
CA LYS A 149 6.67 14.19 -24.47
C LYS A 149 6.42 12.72 -24.82
N GLU A 150 6.89 11.79 -23.98
CA GLU A 150 6.67 10.35 -24.17
C GLU A 150 5.37 9.83 -23.54
N SER A 151 4.70 10.65 -22.72
CA SER A 151 3.41 10.34 -22.11
C SER A 151 2.29 10.63 -23.11
N ARG A 152 1.59 9.58 -23.54
CA ARG A 152 0.56 9.66 -24.59
C ARG A 152 -0.84 9.87 -24.03
N GLU A 153 -1.06 9.50 -22.77
CA GLU A 153 -2.35 9.65 -22.12
C GLU A 153 -2.43 10.96 -21.35
N ASP A 154 -3.59 11.60 -21.46
CA ASP A 154 -3.97 12.75 -20.65
C ASP A 154 -4.54 12.28 -19.31
N MET A 155 -3.67 11.67 -18.49
CA MET A 155 -3.95 11.27 -17.10
C MET A 155 -2.68 11.21 -16.25
N VAL A 156 -2.83 11.24 -14.93
CA VAL A 156 -1.74 11.05 -13.96
C VAL A 156 -2.11 9.93 -13.00
N ILE A 157 -1.15 9.09 -12.67
CA ILE A 157 -1.30 8.09 -11.62
C ILE A 157 -0.56 8.59 -10.38
N LEU A 158 -1.29 8.88 -9.30
CA LEU A 158 -0.72 9.25 -8.01
C LEU A 158 -0.47 7.96 -7.21
N TYR A 159 0.80 7.61 -7.02
CA TYR A 159 1.23 6.32 -6.50
C TYR A 159 1.78 6.41 -5.07
N PHE A 160 1.28 5.53 -4.20
CA PHE A 160 1.77 5.35 -2.84
C PHE A 160 2.40 3.96 -2.72
N HIS A 161 3.67 3.91 -2.30
CA HIS A 161 4.39 2.66 -2.18
C HIS A 161 3.92 1.81 -0.99
N GLY A 162 4.13 0.49 -1.03
CA GLY A 162 3.95 -0.38 0.12
C GLY A 162 5.06 -0.23 1.17
N GLY A 163 5.13 -1.19 2.10
CA GLY A 163 6.16 -1.19 3.17
C GLY A 163 5.62 -0.94 4.58
N ALA A 164 4.36 -1.32 4.83
CA ALA A 164 3.75 -1.31 6.17
C ALA A 164 3.85 0.04 6.89
N TYR A 165 3.82 1.16 6.15
CA TYR A 165 3.99 2.54 6.65
C TYR A 165 5.33 2.87 7.33
N TYR A 166 6.24 1.91 7.51
CA TYR A 166 7.54 2.14 8.17
C TYR A 166 8.75 1.80 7.30
N LEU A 167 8.55 1.29 6.07
CA LEU A 167 9.60 0.89 5.14
C LEU A 167 9.37 1.45 3.73
N MET A 168 10.40 1.27 2.90
CA MET A 168 10.40 1.54 1.47
C MET A 168 10.32 3.04 1.14
N ASP A 169 10.30 3.32 -0.17
CA ASP A 169 10.50 4.64 -0.73
C ASP A 169 10.09 4.66 -2.21
N PRO A 170 9.76 5.82 -2.84
CA PRO A 170 9.58 5.88 -4.30
C PRO A 170 10.71 5.23 -5.10
N CYS A 171 11.96 5.36 -4.65
CA CYS A 171 13.09 4.78 -5.38
C CYS A 171 13.05 3.24 -5.48
N THR A 172 12.39 2.58 -4.53
CA THR A 172 12.21 1.11 -4.54
C THR A 172 11.08 0.65 -5.47
N HIS A 173 10.17 1.55 -5.81
CA HIS A 173 8.98 1.28 -6.62
C HIS A 173 9.11 1.78 -8.08
N ARG A 174 10.26 2.33 -8.47
CA ARG A 174 10.52 2.77 -9.85
C ARG A 174 10.25 1.69 -10.92
N LEU A 175 10.57 0.42 -10.63
CA LEU A 175 10.31 -0.67 -11.59
C LEU A 175 8.81 -0.90 -11.79
N PRO A 176 7.99 -1.15 -10.75
CA PRO A 176 6.56 -1.33 -10.93
C PRO A 176 5.86 -0.08 -11.48
N THR A 177 6.22 1.13 -11.03
CA THR A 177 5.62 2.37 -11.57
C THR A 177 6.01 2.61 -13.02
N SER A 178 7.21 2.21 -13.44
CA SER A 178 7.61 2.20 -14.85
C SER A 178 6.81 1.19 -15.69
N GLN A 179 6.51 0.00 -15.16
CA GLN A 179 5.67 -0.98 -15.83
C GLN A 179 4.24 -0.48 -16.04
N LEU A 180 3.71 0.23 -15.04
CA LEU A 180 2.42 0.89 -15.12
C LEU A 180 2.45 2.01 -16.17
N SER A 181 3.41 2.93 -16.07
CA SER A 181 3.62 4.02 -17.05
C SER A 181 3.75 3.50 -18.49
N LYS A 182 4.50 2.41 -18.70
CA LYS A 182 4.68 1.79 -20.01
C LYS A 182 3.36 1.34 -20.63
N ARG A 183 2.50 0.70 -19.83
CA ARG A 183 1.25 0.09 -20.30
C ARG A 183 0.11 1.09 -20.37
N THR A 184 0.08 2.05 -19.46
CA THR A 184 -0.92 3.10 -19.48
C THR A 184 -0.58 4.14 -20.53
N GLY A 185 0.70 4.51 -20.67
CA GLY A 185 1.12 5.70 -21.42
C GLY A 185 1.04 6.98 -20.59
N ALA A 186 0.81 6.87 -19.28
CA ALA A 186 0.69 7.99 -18.36
C ALA A 186 1.94 8.18 -17.50
N PRO A 187 2.23 9.42 -17.06
CA PRO A 187 3.18 9.68 -15.98
C PRO A 187 2.65 9.14 -14.64
N VAL A 188 3.57 8.66 -13.80
CA VAL A 188 3.27 8.21 -12.42
C VAL A 188 3.98 9.11 -11.43
N LEU A 189 3.27 9.77 -10.53
CA LEU A 189 3.83 10.57 -9.45
C LEU A 189 3.89 9.73 -8.17
N SER A 190 5.09 9.33 -7.74
CA SER A 190 5.29 8.49 -6.55
C SER A 190 5.66 9.33 -5.34
N ILE A 191 4.90 9.23 -4.25
CA ILE A 191 5.06 10.09 -3.07
C ILE A 191 5.99 9.46 -2.03
N ARG A 192 6.93 10.26 -1.51
CA ARG A 192 7.77 9.92 -0.35
C ARG A 192 7.08 10.40 0.92
N TYR A 193 5.99 9.72 1.28
CA TYR A 193 5.22 10.07 2.47
C TYR A 193 6.00 9.70 3.74
N ARG A 194 5.76 10.43 4.83
CA ARG A 194 6.43 10.22 6.11
C ARG A 194 6.16 8.84 6.70
N LEU A 195 7.20 8.24 7.27
CA LEU A 195 7.16 6.89 7.81
C LEU A 195 7.00 6.89 9.33
N ALA A 196 6.27 5.88 9.80
CA ALA A 196 6.23 5.47 11.19
C ALA A 196 7.55 4.79 11.61
N PRO A 197 7.88 4.71 12.92
CA PRO A 197 7.15 5.27 14.06
C PRO A 197 7.40 6.75 14.33
N GLN A 198 8.34 7.39 13.61
CA GLN A 198 8.68 8.81 13.79
C GLN A 198 7.49 9.72 13.47
N HIS A 199 6.68 9.32 12.50
CA HIS A 199 5.49 10.04 12.06
C HIS A 199 4.33 9.04 11.94
N PRO A 200 3.66 8.69 13.05
CA PRO A 200 2.52 7.79 13.02
C PRO A 200 1.32 8.43 12.30
N PHE A 201 0.24 7.67 12.16
CA PHE A 201 -1.06 8.16 11.73
C PHE A 201 -1.41 9.46 12.49
N PRO A 202 -1.82 10.54 11.79
CA PRO A 202 -2.21 10.59 10.37
C PRO A 202 -1.15 11.20 9.42
N ALA A 203 0.15 11.22 9.75
CA ALA A 203 1.17 11.95 8.98
C ALA A 203 1.23 11.59 7.48
N ALA A 204 1.23 10.30 7.14
CA ALA A 204 1.25 9.84 5.75
C ALA A 204 -0.01 10.27 4.97
N LEU A 205 -1.16 10.36 5.63
CA LEU A 205 -2.42 10.82 5.04
C LEU A 205 -2.40 12.33 4.78
N VAL A 206 -1.80 13.13 5.68
CA VAL A 206 -1.54 14.55 5.44
C VAL A 206 -0.68 14.74 4.19
N ASP A 207 0.42 13.99 4.07
CA ASP A 207 1.32 14.08 2.92
C ASP A 207 0.62 13.65 1.61
N ALA A 208 -0.24 12.63 1.69
CA ALA A 208 -1.05 12.17 0.56
C ALA A 208 -2.06 13.23 0.09
N LEU A 209 -2.72 13.93 1.02
CA LEU A 209 -3.63 15.03 0.70
C LEU A 209 -2.87 16.23 0.12
N VAL A 210 -1.71 16.60 0.66
CA VAL A 210 -0.83 17.62 0.07
C VAL A 210 -0.47 17.26 -1.37
N ALA A 211 -0.11 16.01 -1.65
CA ALA A 211 0.24 15.56 -2.99
C ALA A 211 -0.96 15.63 -3.96
N TYR A 212 -2.15 15.22 -3.51
CA TYR A 212 -3.38 15.32 -4.31
C TYR A 212 -3.74 16.76 -4.64
N LEU A 213 -3.74 17.64 -3.63
CA LEU A 213 -4.01 19.07 -3.79
C LEU A 213 -2.96 19.76 -4.68
N SER A 214 -1.69 19.33 -4.59
CA SER A 214 -0.61 19.81 -5.46
C SER A 214 -0.82 19.43 -6.93
N LEU A 215 -1.46 18.29 -7.21
CA LEU A 215 -1.81 17.90 -8.58
C LEU A 215 -2.93 18.77 -9.16
N ILE A 216 -4.02 18.97 -8.41
CA ILE A 216 -5.20 19.68 -8.90
C ILE A 216 -5.04 21.21 -8.86
N SER A 217 -4.23 21.73 -7.95
CA SER A 217 -3.94 23.17 -7.79
C SER A 217 -2.46 23.39 -7.46
N PRO A 218 -1.55 23.13 -8.42
CA PRO A 218 -0.12 23.29 -8.21
C PRO A 218 0.24 24.74 -7.82
N PRO A 219 1.12 24.93 -6.82
CA PRO A 219 1.64 26.25 -6.48
C PRO A 219 2.48 26.83 -7.64
N PRO A 220 2.69 28.15 -7.68
CA PRO A 220 3.55 28.80 -8.68
C PRO A 220 4.94 28.16 -8.73
N GLY A 221 5.46 27.94 -9.94
CA GLY A 221 6.78 27.31 -10.15
C GLY A 221 6.76 25.77 -10.15
N SER A 222 5.59 25.13 -10.02
CA SER A 222 5.46 23.69 -10.17
C SER A 222 5.82 23.21 -11.58
N LEU A 223 6.34 21.99 -11.68
CA LEU A 223 6.76 21.38 -12.96
C LEU A 223 5.60 21.13 -13.93
N HIS A 224 4.36 21.14 -13.45
CA HIS A 224 3.17 20.75 -14.21
C HIS A 224 2.04 21.75 -14.06
N ALA A 225 1.17 21.79 -15.08
CA ALA A 225 -0.11 22.48 -15.03
C ALA A 225 -1.11 21.74 -14.12
N PRO A 226 -2.17 22.42 -13.65
CA PRO A 226 -3.27 21.77 -12.93
C PRO A 226 -3.81 20.54 -13.66
N VAL A 227 -3.97 19.43 -12.94
CA VAL A 227 -4.52 18.18 -13.45
C VAL A 227 -5.96 18.06 -12.96
N PRO A 228 -6.98 17.97 -13.84
CA PRO A 228 -8.36 17.76 -13.40
C PRO A 228 -8.50 16.48 -12.57
N ALA A 229 -9.34 16.49 -11.53
CA ALA A 229 -9.51 15.34 -10.63
C ALA A 229 -9.94 14.07 -11.37
N ASN A 230 -10.82 14.20 -12.37
CA ASN A 230 -11.24 13.11 -13.25
C ASN A 230 -10.16 12.60 -14.23
N LYS A 231 -8.94 13.14 -14.16
CA LYS A 231 -7.73 12.67 -14.86
C LYS A 231 -6.69 12.08 -13.90
N ILE A 232 -7.00 11.95 -12.61
CA ILE A 232 -6.11 11.39 -11.59
C ILE A 232 -6.64 10.00 -11.20
N VAL A 233 -5.75 9.01 -11.19
CA VAL A 233 -6.02 7.70 -10.57
C VAL A 233 -5.12 7.55 -9.35
N LEU A 234 -5.70 7.29 -8.18
CA LEU A 234 -4.92 6.91 -7.00
C LEU A 234 -4.50 5.46 -7.15
N ALA A 235 -3.26 5.14 -6.84
CA ALA A 235 -2.77 3.77 -6.90
C ALA A 235 -1.77 3.47 -5.79
N GLY A 236 -1.69 2.21 -5.41
CA GLY A 236 -0.69 1.78 -4.44
C GLY A 236 -0.77 0.30 -4.12
N ASP A 237 0.26 -0.19 -3.47
CA ASP A 237 0.39 -1.59 -3.06
C ASP A 237 0.47 -1.72 -1.53
N SER A 238 -0.08 -2.78 -0.94
CA SER A 238 0.04 -3.03 0.50
C SER A 238 -0.43 -1.84 1.34
N ALA A 239 0.42 -1.30 2.22
CA ALA A 239 0.18 -0.05 2.95
C ALA A 239 -0.07 1.18 2.04
N GLY A 240 0.51 1.26 0.84
CA GLY A 240 0.19 2.30 -0.13
C GLY A 240 -1.18 2.10 -0.79
N GLY A 241 -1.62 0.85 -0.91
CA GLY A 241 -3.00 0.51 -1.27
C GLY A 241 -3.99 0.96 -0.20
N ASN A 242 -3.66 0.74 1.08
CA ASN A 242 -4.38 1.33 2.21
C ASN A 242 -4.42 2.86 2.10
N LEU A 243 -3.26 3.51 1.93
CA LEU A 243 -3.15 4.97 1.84
C LEU A 243 -4.00 5.55 0.71
N SER A 244 -4.09 4.85 -0.43
CA SER A 244 -4.98 5.21 -1.54
C SER A 244 -6.45 5.18 -1.15
N LEU A 245 -6.87 4.13 -0.44
CA LEU A 245 -8.26 3.94 0.01
C LEU A 245 -8.64 4.93 1.12
N VAL A 246 -7.76 5.17 2.08
CA VAL A 246 -8.03 6.13 3.16
C VAL A 246 -7.98 7.58 2.66
N LEU A 247 -7.10 7.91 1.69
CA LEU A 247 -7.15 9.20 1.01
C LEU A 247 -8.48 9.36 0.27
N LEU A 248 -8.96 8.33 -0.45
CA LEU A 248 -10.27 8.39 -1.08
C LEU A 248 -11.37 8.66 -0.03
N GLN A 249 -11.37 7.93 1.09
CA GLN A 249 -12.37 8.16 2.14
C GLN A 249 -12.27 9.56 2.74
N THR A 250 -11.06 10.09 2.95
CA THR A 250 -10.87 11.48 3.37
C THR A 250 -11.47 12.47 2.36
N LEU A 251 -11.24 12.27 1.06
CA LEU A 251 -11.81 13.12 0.01
C LEU A 251 -13.34 13.02 -0.02
N LEU A 252 -13.92 11.82 0.08
CA LEU A 252 -15.38 11.64 0.13
C LEU A 252 -16.00 12.28 1.36
N THR A 253 -15.40 12.12 2.54
CA THR A 253 -15.85 12.75 3.78
C THR A 253 -15.78 14.27 3.69
N LEU A 254 -14.67 14.82 3.21
CA LEU A 254 -14.52 16.27 3.03
C LEU A 254 -15.47 16.81 1.94
N HIS A 255 -15.71 16.04 0.87
CA HIS A 255 -16.69 16.39 -0.15
C HIS A 255 -18.11 16.49 0.41
N ARG A 256 -18.47 15.66 1.39
CA ARG A 256 -19.79 15.70 2.05
C ARG A 256 -19.92 16.80 3.11
N THR A 257 -18.85 17.09 3.85
CA THR A 257 -18.92 17.95 5.05
C THR A 257 -18.38 19.36 4.87
N SER A 258 -17.51 19.59 3.88
CA SER A 258 -16.78 20.85 3.71
C SER A 258 -16.84 21.37 2.28
N HIS A 259 -16.90 20.47 1.30
CA HIS A 259 -16.83 20.74 -0.15
C HIS A 259 -15.53 21.37 -0.65
N ARG A 260 -14.75 22.03 0.21
CA ARG A 260 -13.51 22.74 -0.14
C ARG A 260 -12.44 22.52 0.93
N VAL A 261 -11.18 22.62 0.52
CA VAL A 261 -10.01 22.69 1.42
C VAL A 261 -9.16 23.89 1.02
N ARG A 262 -8.72 24.64 2.02
CA ARG A 262 -7.79 25.76 1.83
C ARG A 262 -6.38 25.20 1.56
N PHE A 263 -5.75 25.65 0.48
CA PHE A 263 -4.42 25.18 0.05
C PHE A 263 -3.65 26.30 -0.64
N HIS A 264 -2.46 26.64 -0.15
CA HIS A 264 -1.64 27.78 -0.61
C HIS A 264 -2.45 29.06 -0.80
N GLY A 265 -3.27 29.41 0.20
CA GLY A 265 -4.06 30.65 0.17
C GLY A 265 -5.22 30.64 -0.83
N ARG A 266 -5.68 29.46 -1.29
CA ARG A 266 -6.83 29.31 -2.21
C ARG A 266 -7.80 28.26 -1.69
N ASP A 267 -9.09 28.46 -1.93
CA ASP A 267 -10.11 27.48 -1.56
C ASP A 267 -10.32 26.52 -2.72
N ILE A 268 -9.85 25.28 -2.58
CA ILE A 268 -9.88 24.28 -3.64
C ILE A 268 -11.11 23.39 -3.47
N PRO A 269 -11.97 23.24 -4.48
CA PRO A 269 -13.09 22.29 -4.41
C PRO A 269 -12.55 20.87 -4.30
N ILE A 270 -13.15 20.07 -3.42
CA ILE A 270 -12.80 18.67 -3.25
C ILE A 270 -13.59 17.86 -4.25
N GLU A 271 -12.90 17.45 -5.31
CA GLU A 271 -13.44 16.55 -6.33
C GLU A 271 -12.80 15.16 -6.14
N PRO A 272 -13.58 14.07 -6.20
CA PRO A 272 -13.03 12.72 -6.20
C PRO A 272 -12.14 12.46 -7.44
N PRO A 273 -11.13 11.58 -7.32
CA PRO A 273 -10.32 11.15 -8.45
C PRO A 273 -11.14 10.33 -9.45
N ALA A 274 -10.59 10.09 -10.64
CA ALA A 274 -11.21 9.23 -11.66
C ALA A 274 -11.44 7.79 -11.20
N GLY A 275 -10.58 7.30 -10.30
CA GLY A 275 -10.67 5.96 -9.72
C GLY A 275 -9.51 5.65 -8.79
N VAL A 276 -9.56 4.48 -8.16
CA VAL A 276 -8.53 3.95 -7.26
C VAL A 276 -8.12 2.56 -7.69
N ALA A 277 -6.83 2.28 -7.84
CA ALA A 277 -6.30 0.99 -8.26
C ALA A 277 -5.30 0.45 -7.24
N THR A 278 -5.69 -0.59 -6.49
CA THR A 278 -4.85 -1.16 -5.43
C THR A 278 -4.32 -2.55 -5.77
N SER A 279 -3.13 -2.84 -5.24
CA SER A 279 -2.52 -4.17 -5.24
C SER A 279 -2.39 -4.66 -3.82
N SER A 280 -3.08 -5.73 -3.45
CA SER A 280 -2.99 -6.33 -2.11
C SER A 280 -3.13 -5.30 -0.98
N PRO A 281 -4.13 -4.40 -0.98
CA PRO A 281 -4.20 -3.30 -0.01
C PRO A 281 -4.34 -3.82 1.42
N TRP A 282 -3.56 -3.29 2.36
CA TRP A 282 -3.65 -3.72 3.76
C TRP A 282 -4.82 -3.00 4.47
N CYS A 283 -5.97 -3.65 4.64
CA CYS A 283 -7.24 -3.00 5.01
C CYS A 283 -7.69 -3.20 6.47
N ASP A 284 -7.04 -4.09 7.20
CA ASP A 284 -7.22 -4.50 8.59
C ASP A 284 -5.86 -4.49 9.29
N LEU A 285 -5.56 -3.41 10.02
CA LEU A 285 -4.30 -3.31 10.76
C LEU A 285 -4.26 -4.21 11.98
N THR A 286 -5.40 -4.73 12.45
CA THR A 286 -5.41 -5.69 13.55
C THR A 286 -4.81 -7.04 13.13
N ARG A 287 -4.88 -7.36 11.83
CA ARG A 287 -4.50 -8.64 11.19
C ARG A 287 -5.29 -9.82 11.76
N SER A 288 -6.61 -9.64 11.85
CA SER A 288 -7.55 -10.57 12.49
C SER A 288 -8.14 -11.62 11.55
N MET A 289 -8.11 -11.36 10.24
CA MET A 289 -8.77 -12.24 9.27
C MET A 289 -8.08 -13.62 9.13
N PRO A 290 -8.82 -14.74 8.97
CA PRO A 290 -8.25 -16.09 8.95
C PRO A 290 -7.18 -16.36 7.88
N SER A 291 -7.29 -15.73 6.70
CA SER A 291 -6.34 -15.83 5.60
C SER A 291 -4.90 -15.51 5.99
N VAL A 292 -4.68 -14.64 7.00
CA VAL A 292 -3.32 -14.33 7.49
C VAL A 292 -2.57 -15.58 7.95
N PHE A 293 -3.30 -16.62 8.39
CA PHE A 293 -2.77 -17.93 8.76
C PHE A 293 -2.98 -18.97 7.65
N SER A 294 -4.19 -19.09 7.11
CA SER A 294 -4.54 -20.20 6.20
C SER A 294 -3.84 -20.10 4.84
N ASN A 295 -3.55 -18.88 4.37
CA ASN A 295 -2.81 -18.61 3.13
C ASN A 295 -1.31 -18.39 3.34
N ALA A 296 -0.80 -18.44 4.58
CA ALA A 296 0.62 -18.26 4.90
C ALA A 296 1.53 -19.24 4.14
N LYS A 297 1.00 -20.39 3.70
CA LYS A 297 1.71 -21.35 2.84
C LYS A 297 2.12 -20.76 1.48
N PHE A 298 1.29 -19.91 0.89
CA PHE A 298 1.55 -19.27 -0.41
C PHE A 298 2.37 -17.99 -0.28
N ASP A 299 2.36 -17.36 0.90
CA ASP A 299 2.84 -15.99 1.10
C ASP A 299 4.25 -15.90 1.71
N TYR A 300 5.01 -14.87 1.38
CA TYR A 300 6.29 -14.59 2.04
C TYR A 300 6.11 -13.77 3.33
N LEU A 301 4.97 -13.10 3.51
CA LEU A 301 4.66 -12.43 4.77
C LEU A 301 4.39 -13.48 5.86
N PRO A 302 5.07 -13.39 7.02
CA PRO A 302 4.81 -14.30 8.10
C PRO A 302 3.44 -14.01 8.75
N PRO A 303 2.72 -15.03 9.21
CA PRO A 303 1.53 -14.84 10.04
C PRO A 303 1.90 -14.11 11.34
N PRO A 304 0.94 -13.47 12.01
CA PRO A 304 1.15 -12.95 13.36
C PRO A 304 1.70 -14.03 14.30
N LYS A 305 2.61 -13.66 15.21
CA LYS A 305 3.25 -14.60 16.16
C LYS A 305 2.43 -14.87 17.41
N GLN A 306 1.38 -14.10 17.61
CA GLN A 306 0.52 -14.10 18.78
C GLN A 306 -0.89 -13.73 18.32
N THR A 307 -1.86 -14.19 19.09
CA THR A 307 -3.27 -14.06 18.81
C THR A 307 -4.01 -13.55 20.04
N PRO A 308 -5.25 -13.01 19.89
CA PRO A 308 -6.01 -12.45 21.00
C PRO A 308 -6.31 -13.42 22.15
N GLU A 309 -6.15 -14.73 21.97
CA GLU A 309 -6.32 -15.74 23.02
C GLU A 309 -5.16 -15.78 24.04
N THR A 310 -4.09 -15.00 23.82
CA THR A 310 -2.92 -14.93 24.70
C THR A 310 -2.70 -13.51 25.22
N ALA A 311 -1.99 -13.31 26.33
CA ALA A 311 -1.61 -11.97 26.75
C ALA A 311 -0.70 -11.32 25.69
N TRP A 312 -0.89 -10.03 25.41
CA TRP A 312 -0.06 -9.33 24.44
C TRP A 312 1.40 -9.28 24.89
N VAL A 313 2.30 -9.70 24.02
CA VAL A 313 3.75 -9.68 24.24
C VAL A 313 4.42 -8.73 23.25
N PRO A 314 5.28 -7.80 23.72
CA PRO A 314 5.99 -6.92 22.83
C PRO A 314 6.89 -7.68 21.85
N PRO A 315 6.90 -7.28 20.57
CA PRO A 315 7.74 -7.94 19.59
C PRO A 315 9.22 -7.80 19.99
N SER A 316 9.99 -8.88 19.85
CA SER A 316 11.42 -8.94 20.19
C SER A 316 12.29 -8.18 19.18
N ILE A 317 12.07 -6.87 19.07
CA ILE A 317 12.79 -5.96 18.19
C ILE A 317 13.85 -5.26 19.03
N PRO A 318 15.12 -5.26 18.61
CA PRO A 318 16.16 -4.53 19.31
C PRO A 318 15.80 -3.04 19.39
N ALA A 319 15.88 -2.47 20.59
CA ALA A 319 15.65 -1.05 20.79
C ALA A 319 16.71 -0.20 20.06
N ASP A 320 16.29 0.97 19.59
CA ASP A 320 17.12 2.02 19.01
C ASP A 320 16.44 3.39 19.20
N ASP A 321 17.01 4.44 18.59
CA ASP A 321 16.60 5.83 18.80
C ASP A 321 15.14 6.12 18.39
N ILE A 322 14.48 5.22 17.65
CA ILE A 322 13.11 5.41 17.16
C ILE A 322 12.13 4.32 17.64
N TRP A 323 12.62 3.25 18.27
CA TRP A 323 11.78 2.16 18.78
C TRP A 323 12.35 1.50 20.05
N PRO A 324 11.55 1.19 21.08
CA PRO A 324 10.14 1.55 21.21
C PRO A 324 9.96 3.07 21.32
N THR A 325 8.78 3.55 20.97
CA THR A 325 8.41 4.95 21.15
C THR A 325 8.33 5.31 22.63
N SER A 326 8.38 6.60 22.95
CA SER A 326 8.13 7.12 24.29
C SER A 326 6.94 8.09 24.23
N PRO A 327 5.76 7.74 24.75
CA PRO A 327 5.40 6.47 25.41
C PRO A 327 5.37 5.26 24.45
N PRO A 328 5.49 4.01 24.96
CA PRO A 328 5.49 2.80 24.12
C PRO A 328 4.14 2.55 23.47
N ARG A 329 4.18 2.01 22.24
CA ARG A 329 3.03 1.58 21.44
C ARG A 329 3.11 0.10 21.07
N VAL A 330 1.96 -0.51 20.81
CA VAL A 330 1.87 -1.91 20.32
C VAL A 330 2.02 -2.03 18.81
N ASP A 331 1.88 -0.92 18.08
CA ASP A 331 2.02 -0.81 16.64
C ASP A 331 2.96 0.36 16.27
N TYR A 332 3.63 0.28 15.12
CA TYR A 332 4.51 1.35 14.66
C TYR A 332 3.70 2.56 14.20
N PHE A 333 2.62 2.29 13.46
CA PHE A 333 1.92 3.27 12.65
C PHE A 333 0.83 3.98 13.42
N VAL A 334 0.15 3.33 14.36
CA VAL A 334 -1.04 3.91 15.00
C VAL A 334 -1.09 3.62 16.49
N ASN A 335 -1.73 4.49 17.26
CA ASN A 335 -2.09 4.20 18.65
C ASN A 335 -3.11 3.05 18.68
N ALA A 336 -3.07 2.22 19.74
CA ALA A 336 -3.92 1.04 19.80
C ALA A 336 -5.43 1.36 19.75
N ASP A 337 -5.83 2.50 20.31
CA ASP A 337 -7.23 2.96 20.34
C ASP A 337 -7.76 3.39 18.97
N ALA A 338 -6.89 3.83 18.06
CA ALA A 338 -7.26 4.28 16.72
C ALA A 338 -7.18 3.17 15.64
N ILE A 339 -6.85 1.93 16.00
CA ILE A 339 -6.57 0.87 15.02
C ILE A 339 -7.79 0.48 14.14
N LEU A 340 -9.00 0.65 14.66
CA LEU A 340 -10.26 0.40 13.93
C LEU A 340 -10.83 1.66 13.27
N HIS A 341 -10.17 2.80 13.40
CA HIS A 341 -10.63 4.02 12.75
C HIS A 341 -10.75 3.79 11.22
N PRO A 342 -11.82 4.22 10.54
CA PRO A 342 -12.01 3.96 9.10
C PRO A 342 -10.89 4.50 8.19
N LEU A 343 -10.18 5.55 8.63
CA LEU A 343 -8.99 6.10 7.96
C LEU A 343 -7.67 5.41 8.35
N VAL A 344 -7.74 4.32 9.10
CA VAL A 344 -6.63 3.45 9.48
C VAL A 344 -6.88 2.06 8.91
N SER A 345 -8.01 1.44 9.26
CA SER A 345 -8.46 0.14 8.77
C SER A 345 -9.74 0.30 7.93
N PRO A 346 -9.64 0.50 6.59
CA PRO A 346 -10.80 0.61 5.70
C PRO A 346 -11.80 -0.54 5.81
N LEU A 347 -11.39 -1.74 6.24
CA LEU A 347 -12.30 -2.88 6.46
C LEU A 347 -13.33 -2.57 7.56
N ALA A 348 -12.96 -1.78 8.57
CA ALA A 348 -13.84 -1.35 9.65
C ALA A 348 -14.80 -0.21 9.22
N ALA A 349 -14.65 0.34 8.01
CA ALA A 349 -15.51 1.42 7.54
C ALA A 349 -16.95 0.93 7.32
N PRO A 350 -17.96 1.61 7.87
CA PRO A 350 -19.36 1.33 7.55
C PRO A 350 -19.64 1.41 6.05
N LYS A 351 -20.46 0.48 5.54
CA LYS A 351 -20.74 0.32 4.10
C LYS A 351 -21.20 1.63 3.42
N HIS A 352 -22.03 2.41 4.10
CA HIS A 352 -22.58 3.66 3.57
C HIS A 352 -21.52 4.72 3.28
N LEU A 353 -20.33 4.64 3.88
CA LEU A 353 -19.23 5.57 3.60
C LEU A 353 -18.69 5.43 2.17
N TRP A 354 -18.89 4.28 1.53
CA TRP A 354 -18.46 4.02 0.14
C TRP A 354 -19.43 4.56 -0.91
N LYS A 355 -20.56 5.16 -0.50
CA LYS A 355 -21.50 5.81 -1.40
C LYS A 355 -20.79 6.92 -2.20
N ASP A 356 -21.11 7.06 -3.48
CA ASP A 356 -20.53 8.08 -4.38
C ASP A 356 -19.01 7.93 -4.60
N ALA A 357 -18.41 6.81 -4.20
CA ALA A 357 -17.03 6.50 -4.54
C ALA A 357 -16.85 6.36 -6.05
N PRO A 358 -15.72 6.82 -6.62
CA PRO A 358 -15.36 6.53 -8.00
C PRO A 358 -15.06 5.02 -8.15
N PRO A 359 -14.85 4.51 -9.37
CA PRO A 359 -14.43 3.13 -9.58
C PRO A 359 -13.21 2.73 -8.74
N ILE A 360 -13.27 1.54 -8.14
CA ILE A 360 -12.20 0.97 -7.32
C ILE A 360 -11.80 -0.40 -7.89
N LEU A 361 -10.52 -0.59 -8.16
CA LEU A 361 -9.93 -1.90 -8.45
C LEU A 361 -9.21 -2.41 -7.21
N ILE A 362 -9.55 -3.62 -6.78
CA ILE A 362 -8.79 -4.41 -5.80
C ILE A 362 -8.23 -5.65 -6.50
N SER A 363 -6.91 -5.70 -6.67
CA SER A 363 -6.22 -6.88 -7.21
C SER A 363 -5.37 -7.53 -6.11
N THR A 364 -5.62 -8.81 -5.83
CA THR A 364 -4.97 -9.53 -4.73
C THR A 364 -4.47 -10.92 -5.13
N GLY A 365 -3.52 -11.48 -4.39
CA GLY A 365 -3.16 -12.89 -4.48
C GLY A 365 -4.11 -13.80 -3.70
N GLU A 366 -3.85 -15.10 -3.70
CA GLU A 366 -4.34 -16.02 -2.65
C GLU A 366 -3.33 -15.99 -1.50
N GLU A 367 -3.29 -14.83 -0.84
CA GLU A 367 -2.26 -14.37 0.08
C GLU A 367 -2.82 -14.16 1.50
N GLY A 368 -1.97 -13.74 2.43
CA GLY A 368 -2.39 -13.49 3.81
C GLY A 368 -3.43 -12.38 3.96
N LEU A 369 -3.50 -11.45 3.02
CA LEU A 369 -4.41 -10.30 3.03
C LEU A 369 -5.70 -10.56 2.21
N SER A 370 -5.92 -11.78 1.71
CA SER A 370 -7.04 -12.03 0.79
C SER A 370 -8.41 -11.78 1.40
N ASP A 371 -8.66 -12.20 2.64
CA ASP A 371 -10.00 -12.08 3.21
C ASP A 371 -10.38 -10.60 3.39
N GLU A 372 -9.46 -9.78 3.91
CA GLU A 372 -9.72 -8.35 4.10
C GLU A 372 -10.01 -7.64 2.77
N ASP A 373 -9.27 -7.98 1.71
CA ASP A 373 -9.48 -7.45 0.36
C ASP A 373 -10.87 -7.82 -0.20
N LEU A 374 -11.22 -9.09 -0.09
CA LEU A 374 -12.47 -9.64 -0.64
C LEU A 374 -13.70 -9.19 0.18
N ILE A 375 -13.60 -9.14 1.50
CA ILE A 375 -14.68 -8.68 2.38
C ILE A 375 -14.87 -7.17 2.21
N LEU A 376 -13.80 -6.38 2.12
CA LEU A 376 -13.91 -4.96 1.86
C LEU A 376 -14.59 -4.70 0.51
N ALA A 377 -14.20 -5.43 -0.53
CA ALA A 377 -14.86 -5.38 -1.84
C ALA A 377 -16.38 -5.67 -1.74
N ARG A 378 -16.78 -6.71 -0.99
CA ARG A 378 -18.19 -7.02 -0.73
C ARG A 378 -18.90 -5.84 -0.06
N ARG A 379 -18.29 -5.27 1.00
CA ARG A 379 -18.84 -4.14 1.75
C ARG A 379 -18.97 -2.88 0.89
N MET A 380 -17.96 -2.56 0.08
CA MET A 380 -17.98 -1.47 -0.89
C MET A 380 -19.11 -1.64 -1.92
N HIS A 381 -19.24 -2.84 -2.50
CA HIS A 381 -20.29 -3.15 -3.46
C HIS A 381 -21.70 -2.99 -2.84
N GLN A 382 -21.90 -3.51 -1.63
CA GLN A 382 -23.15 -3.31 -0.89
C GLN A 382 -23.40 -1.84 -0.50
N GLY A 383 -22.32 -1.06 -0.31
CA GLY A 383 -22.36 0.39 -0.11
C GLY A 383 -22.65 1.21 -1.37
N GLY A 384 -22.77 0.57 -2.53
CA GLY A 384 -23.06 1.20 -3.82
C GLY A 384 -21.83 1.64 -4.61
N ALA A 385 -20.62 1.30 -4.19
CA ALA A 385 -19.41 1.64 -4.93
C ALA A 385 -19.23 0.75 -6.19
N PRO A 386 -18.74 1.30 -7.31
CA PRO A 386 -18.38 0.54 -8.49
C PRO A 386 -17.03 -0.17 -8.30
N VAL A 387 -17.06 -1.41 -7.80
CA VAL A 387 -15.85 -2.20 -7.52
C VAL A 387 -15.55 -3.23 -8.62
N VAL A 388 -14.30 -3.31 -9.03
CA VAL A 388 -13.71 -4.40 -9.83
C VAL A 388 -12.75 -5.16 -8.92
N VAL A 389 -12.89 -6.47 -8.84
CA VAL A 389 -12.07 -7.29 -7.93
C VAL A 389 -11.49 -8.47 -8.69
N GLU A 390 -10.22 -8.76 -8.43
CA GLU A 390 -9.53 -9.91 -8.97
C GLU A 390 -8.63 -10.58 -7.95
N GLN A 391 -8.60 -11.92 -7.99
CA GLN A 391 -7.76 -12.74 -7.13
C GLN A 391 -6.98 -13.73 -7.99
N PHE A 392 -5.66 -13.80 -7.79
CA PHE A 392 -4.78 -14.72 -8.50
C PHE A 392 -4.44 -15.93 -7.62
N GLU A 393 -4.87 -17.12 -8.04
CA GLU A 393 -4.70 -18.37 -7.33
C GLU A 393 -3.23 -18.65 -6.98
N GLY A 394 -2.98 -19.01 -5.72
CA GLY A 394 -1.65 -19.30 -5.20
C GLY A 394 -0.63 -18.16 -5.26
N MET A 395 -0.98 -16.94 -5.66
CA MET A 395 -0.02 -15.85 -5.74
C MET A 395 0.20 -15.19 -4.36
N PRO A 396 1.46 -14.86 -3.98
CA PRO A 396 1.76 -14.22 -2.70
C PRO A 396 1.42 -12.72 -2.67
N HIS A 397 1.67 -12.08 -1.53
CA HIS A 397 1.53 -10.65 -1.37
C HIS A 397 2.23 -9.84 -2.46
N CYS A 398 1.53 -8.85 -3.02
CA CYS A 398 2.05 -7.97 -4.08
C CYS A 398 2.71 -8.72 -5.26
N PHE A 399 2.21 -9.91 -5.62
CA PHE A 399 2.84 -10.78 -6.63
C PHE A 399 3.12 -10.06 -7.96
N GLY A 400 2.27 -9.13 -8.39
CA GLY A 400 2.45 -8.36 -9.62
C GLY A 400 3.78 -7.60 -9.62
N LEU A 401 4.15 -7.01 -8.48
CA LEU A 401 5.37 -6.25 -8.28
C LEU A 401 6.59 -7.16 -8.06
N VAL A 402 6.39 -8.32 -7.43
CA VAL A 402 7.46 -9.31 -7.16
C VAL A 402 7.83 -10.10 -8.42
N PHE A 403 6.85 -10.40 -9.27
CA PHE A 403 6.98 -11.25 -10.45
C PHE A 403 6.61 -10.55 -11.77
N PRO A 404 7.10 -9.32 -12.05
CA PRO A 404 6.66 -8.53 -13.21
C PRO A 404 6.95 -9.17 -14.57
N GLY A 405 7.90 -10.13 -14.61
CA GLY A 405 8.28 -10.87 -15.82
C GLY A 405 7.59 -12.23 -15.99
N THR A 406 6.59 -12.55 -15.18
CA THR A 406 5.78 -13.77 -15.31
C THR A 406 4.47 -13.49 -16.05
N SER A 407 3.77 -14.54 -16.48
CA SER A 407 2.43 -14.39 -17.10
C SER A 407 1.47 -13.69 -16.15
N SER A 408 1.39 -14.13 -14.88
CA SER A 408 0.52 -13.52 -13.87
C SER A 408 0.91 -12.06 -13.60
N GLY A 409 2.21 -11.76 -13.49
CA GLY A 409 2.67 -10.38 -13.30
C GLY A 409 2.37 -9.47 -14.49
N SER A 410 2.52 -9.95 -15.73
CA SER A 410 2.10 -9.15 -16.89
C SER A 410 0.60 -8.95 -16.90
N GLN A 411 -0.18 -10.02 -16.68
CA GLN A 411 -1.64 -9.96 -16.64
C GLN A 411 -2.13 -8.97 -15.58
N PHE A 412 -1.54 -8.98 -14.38
CA PHE A 412 -1.78 -7.99 -13.34
C PHE A 412 -1.59 -6.55 -13.86
N PHE A 413 -0.42 -6.24 -14.41
CA PHE A 413 -0.15 -4.88 -14.89
C PHE A 413 -1.00 -4.49 -16.10
N ASP A 414 -1.32 -5.41 -17.00
CA ASP A 414 -2.18 -5.16 -18.16
C ASP A 414 -3.61 -4.82 -17.73
N ARG A 415 -4.11 -5.52 -16.70
CA ARG A 415 -5.46 -5.33 -16.14
C ARG A 415 -5.54 -4.05 -15.31
N MET A 416 -4.56 -3.79 -14.45
CA MET A 416 -4.44 -2.53 -13.71
C MET A 416 -4.35 -1.34 -14.67
N ALA A 417 -3.53 -1.42 -15.72
CA ALA A 417 -3.40 -0.36 -16.72
C ALA A 417 -4.70 -0.14 -17.52
N LYS A 418 -5.41 -1.23 -17.86
CA LYS A 418 -6.73 -1.14 -18.50
C LYS A 418 -7.72 -0.42 -17.60
N PHE A 419 -7.79 -0.79 -16.32
CA PHE A 419 -8.65 -0.13 -15.35
C PHE A 419 -8.35 1.37 -15.24
N CYS A 420 -7.07 1.78 -15.14
CA CYS A 420 -6.72 3.21 -15.07
C CYS A 420 -7.24 4.00 -16.28
N ARG A 421 -7.07 3.46 -17.49
CA ARG A 421 -7.59 4.11 -18.72
C ARG A 421 -9.12 4.15 -18.75
N ASP A 422 -9.76 3.06 -18.36
CA ASP A 422 -11.22 2.98 -18.35
C ASP A 422 -11.84 3.90 -17.30
N ALA A 423 -11.21 4.06 -16.13
CA ALA A 423 -11.65 4.95 -15.07
C ALA A 423 -11.68 6.41 -15.55
N VAL A 424 -10.58 6.87 -16.14
CA VAL A 424 -10.48 8.23 -16.72
C VAL A 424 -11.43 8.41 -17.92
N ALA A 425 -11.73 7.34 -18.66
CA ALA A 425 -12.65 7.38 -19.78
C ALA A 425 -14.14 7.23 -19.37
N GLY A 426 -14.45 7.02 -18.08
CA GLY A 426 -15.81 6.74 -17.61
C GLY A 426 -16.39 5.42 -18.13
N LYS A 427 -15.53 4.42 -18.39
CA LYS A 427 -15.87 3.12 -19.01
C LYS A 427 -15.74 1.92 -18.07
N VAL A 428 -15.51 2.14 -16.77
CA VAL A 428 -15.45 1.02 -15.82
C VAL A 428 -16.84 0.43 -15.63
N THR A 429 -16.95 -0.87 -15.88
CA THR A 429 -18.18 -1.63 -15.69
C THR A 429 -18.00 -2.62 -14.53
N PRO A 430 -18.51 -2.33 -13.32
CA PRO A 430 -18.47 -3.28 -12.21
C PRO A 430 -19.40 -4.46 -12.52
N SER A 431 -18.90 -5.69 -12.34
CA SER A 431 -19.66 -6.91 -12.63
C SER A 431 -20.50 -7.40 -11.45
N GLY A 432 -20.25 -6.88 -10.23
CA GLY A 432 -20.76 -7.47 -8.99
C GLY A 432 -20.14 -8.84 -8.68
N LYS A 433 -19.04 -9.21 -9.35
CA LYS A 433 -18.35 -10.49 -9.20
C LYS A 433 -16.83 -10.31 -9.12
N LEU A 434 -16.20 -11.14 -8.31
CA LEU A 434 -14.76 -11.39 -8.31
C LEU A 434 -14.36 -12.16 -9.57
N SER A 435 -13.33 -11.67 -10.27
CA SER A 435 -12.60 -12.46 -11.27
C SER A 435 -11.54 -13.31 -10.58
N PHE A 436 -11.77 -14.63 -10.47
CA PHE A 436 -10.77 -15.56 -9.95
C PHE A 436 -9.90 -16.08 -11.10
N ILE A 437 -8.62 -15.72 -11.09
CA ILE A 437 -7.62 -16.13 -12.08
C ILE A 437 -6.89 -17.35 -11.54
N GLY A 438 -7.19 -18.51 -12.13
CA GLY A 438 -6.61 -19.77 -11.72
C GLY A 438 -5.16 -19.94 -12.17
N PHE A 439 -4.40 -20.75 -11.43
CA PHE A 439 -3.03 -21.14 -11.80
C PHE A 439 -3.02 -21.86 -13.16
N LYS A 440 -4.09 -22.62 -13.44
CA LYS A 440 -4.44 -23.12 -14.76
C LYS A 440 -5.61 -22.31 -15.32
N ALA A 441 -5.59 -22.01 -16.61
CA ALA A 441 -6.67 -21.29 -17.28
C ALA A 441 -8.05 -21.96 -17.10
N THR A 442 -8.09 -23.29 -16.98
CA THR A 442 -9.32 -24.08 -16.72
C THR A 442 -9.91 -23.83 -15.33
N SER A 443 -9.15 -23.25 -14.41
CA SER A 443 -9.60 -22.92 -13.06
C SER A 443 -10.16 -21.50 -12.95
N ASN A 444 -10.13 -20.71 -14.04
CA ASN A 444 -10.71 -19.38 -14.08
C ASN A 444 -12.23 -19.46 -13.83
N ARG A 445 -12.74 -18.60 -12.95
CA ARG A 445 -14.17 -18.51 -12.64
C ARG A 445 -14.54 -17.11 -12.15
N GLU A 446 -15.83 -16.80 -12.21
CA GLU A 446 -16.39 -15.63 -11.56
C GLU A 446 -17.10 -16.06 -10.27
N ILE A 447 -16.97 -15.26 -9.21
CA ILE A 447 -17.63 -15.51 -7.92
C ILE A 447 -18.44 -14.26 -7.56
N PRO A 448 -19.75 -14.34 -7.31
CA PRO A 448 -20.52 -13.18 -6.86
C PRO A 448 -19.91 -12.54 -5.62
N LEU A 449 -19.84 -11.20 -5.55
CA LEU A 449 -19.26 -10.49 -4.41
C LEU A 449 -19.89 -10.84 -3.05
N PRO A 450 -21.19 -11.16 -2.93
CA PRO A 450 -21.74 -11.67 -1.68
C PRO A 450 -21.11 -12.99 -1.19
N ASP A 451 -20.59 -13.81 -2.12
CA ASP A 451 -20.15 -15.19 -1.88
C ASP A 451 -18.60 -15.34 -1.79
N VAL A 452 -17.85 -14.24 -1.84
CA VAL A 452 -16.37 -14.26 -1.88
C VAL A 452 -15.73 -14.65 -0.55
N SER A 453 -16.46 -14.58 0.56
CA SER A 453 -15.99 -14.98 1.89
C SER A 453 -17.11 -15.70 2.63
N PRO A 454 -16.80 -16.79 3.35
CA PRO A 454 -17.78 -17.47 4.20
C PRO A 454 -18.14 -16.67 5.46
N LEU A 455 -17.35 -15.65 5.83
CA LEU A 455 -17.59 -14.86 7.04
C LEU A 455 -18.72 -13.85 6.84
N THR A 456 -19.66 -13.78 7.78
CA THR A 456 -20.67 -12.71 7.81
C THR A 456 -20.04 -11.37 8.20
N ASP A 457 -20.75 -10.26 8.01
CA ASP A 457 -20.21 -8.97 8.43
C ASP A 457 -20.11 -8.86 9.95
N GLU A 458 -21.02 -9.48 10.69
CA GLU A 458 -21.01 -9.52 12.15
C GLU A 458 -19.81 -10.32 12.68
N GLU A 459 -19.48 -11.46 12.06
CA GLU A 459 -18.29 -12.24 12.42
C GLU A 459 -17.00 -11.45 12.16
N VAL A 460 -16.95 -10.70 11.05
CA VAL A 460 -15.81 -9.82 10.73
C VAL A 460 -15.66 -8.71 11.76
N ASP A 461 -16.76 -8.04 12.10
CA ASP A 461 -16.73 -6.96 13.09
C ASP A 461 -16.32 -7.48 14.48
N GLN A 462 -16.76 -8.69 14.85
CA GLN A 462 -16.34 -9.35 16.09
C GLN A 462 -14.83 -9.66 16.10
N LEU A 463 -14.27 -10.19 15.00
CA LEU A 463 -12.83 -10.49 14.89
C LEU A 463 -11.97 -9.21 15.00
N LEU A 464 -12.41 -8.14 14.33
CA LEU A 464 -11.79 -6.82 14.39
C LEU A 464 -11.80 -6.27 15.82
N GLN A 465 -12.98 -6.28 16.46
CA GLN A 465 -13.17 -5.75 17.81
C GLN A 465 -12.33 -6.51 18.84
N THR A 466 -12.39 -7.85 18.82
CA THR A 466 -11.58 -8.68 19.73
C THR A 466 -10.09 -8.43 19.58
N SER A 467 -9.61 -8.28 18.34
CA SER A 467 -8.19 -8.01 18.08
C SER A 467 -7.77 -6.59 18.47
N ALA A 468 -8.65 -5.61 18.33
CA ALA A 468 -8.41 -4.23 18.75
C ALA A 468 -8.37 -4.10 20.28
N GLU A 469 -9.33 -4.69 21.00
CA GLU A 469 -9.39 -4.69 22.46
C GLU A 469 -8.13 -5.33 23.07
N TRP A 470 -7.71 -6.46 22.51
CA TRP A 470 -6.48 -7.13 22.91
C TRP A 470 -5.24 -6.23 22.78
N ARG A 471 -5.14 -5.45 21.70
CA ARG A 471 -4.06 -4.49 21.48
C ARG A 471 -4.12 -3.28 22.40
N MET A 472 -5.32 -2.75 22.66
CA MET A 472 -5.51 -1.67 23.62
C MET A 472 -5.06 -2.08 25.02
N GLN A 473 -5.47 -3.28 25.47
CA GLN A 473 -5.01 -3.83 26.75
C GLN A 473 -3.48 -4.01 26.80
N GLY A 474 -2.89 -4.51 25.71
CA GLY A 474 -1.44 -4.63 25.58
C GLY A 474 -0.71 -3.29 25.71
N GLU A 475 -1.23 -2.23 25.07
CA GLU A 475 -0.64 -0.90 25.11
C GLU A 475 -0.79 -0.25 26.49
N MET A 476 -1.94 -0.43 27.14
CA MET A 476 -2.16 0.02 28.51
C MET A 476 -1.14 -0.60 29.49
N GLU A 477 -0.90 -1.92 29.38
CA GLU A 477 0.06 -2.61 30.24
C GLU A 477 1.51 -2.18 29.94
N LEU A 478 1.88 -2.02 28.68
CA LEU A 478 3.17 -1.44 28.29
C LEU A 478 3.41 -0.06 28.91
N ARG A 479 2.42 0.83 28.81
CA ARG A 479 2.53 2.20 29.34
C ARG A 479 2.60 2.19 30.86
N LYS A 480 1.83 1.32 31.53
CA LYS A 480 1.90 1.14 33.00
C LYS A 480 3.30 0.70 33.44
N GLN A 481 3.90 -0.27 32.76
CA GLN A 481 5.27 -0.72 33.04
C GLN A 481 6.31 0.38 32.77
N TRP A 482 6.13 1.16 31.70
CA TRP A 482 6.99 2.28 31.36
C TRP A 482 6.95 3.39 32.43
N VAL A 483 5.75 3.79 32.89
CA VAL A 483 5.59 4.77 33.98
C VAL A 483 6.20 4.24 35.28
N ALA A 484 6.03 2.96 35.60
CA ALA A 484 6.63 2.36 36.79
C ALA A 484 8.16 2.40 36.75
N LYS A 485 8.77 2.12 35.58
CA LYS A 485 10.23 2.23 35.38
C LYS A 485 10.74 3.65 35.44
N ALA A 486 9.97 4.64 34.98
CA ALA A 486 10.36 6.05 35.02
C ALA A 486 10.31 6.67 36.43
N LYS A 487 9.64 6.00 37.38
CA LYS A 487 9.57 6.41 38.81
C LYS A 487 10.68 5.78 39.68
N LEU A 488 11.43 4.83 39.13
CA LEU A 488 12.62 4.20 39.74
C LEU A 488 13.87 4.92 39.22
#